data_AF-A0A061SGT0-F1
#
_entry.id   AF-A0A061SGT0-F1
#
_cell.length_a   1.000
_cell.length_b   1.000
_cell.length_c   1.000
_cell.angle_alpha   90.00
_cell.angle_beta   90.00
_cell.angle_gamma   90.00
#
_symmetry.space_group_name_H-M   'P 1'
#
loop_
_entity.id
_entity.type
_entity.pdbx_description
1 polymer ?
#
loop_
_entity_poly.entity_id
_entity_poly.type
_entity_poly.pdbx_seq_one_letter_code
_entity_poly.pdbx_strand_id
1 'polypeptide(L)'
;MTNWGRVYYTNLLSCLPVAIMVFAFGEQDVILARDGAHSWSFHAVAALLVSCLAGIAMSYSAFLLRALVSATSFTVVGIMCKIATVVINCLIWDKHATPMGLVALSICLAAGSAYKQAPYRS
;
A
#
# COMPACT_ATOMS: atom_id res chain seq x y z
N MET A 1 -14.07 16.43 -10.24
CA MET A 1 -12.68 15.97 -10.54
C MET A 1 -12.70 14.51 -10.93
N THR A 2 -11.99 14.12 -11.99
CA THR A 2 -11.86 12.71 -12.39
C THR A 2 -10.91 11.95 -11.44
N ASN A 3 -11.02 10.62 -11.39
CA ASN A 3 -10.09 9.79 -10.61
C ASN A 3 -8.63 9.99 -11.03
N TRP A 4 -8.37 10.09 -12.34
CA TRP A 4 -7.04 10.37 -12.88
C TRP A 4 -6.46 11.70 -12.44
N GLY A 5 -7.29 12.75 -12.38
CA GLY A 5 -6.85 14.05 -11.83
C GLY A 5 -6.43 13.92 -10.37
N ARG A 6 -7.21 13.21 -9.55
CA ARG A 6 -6.86 12.97 -8.14
C ARG A 6 -5.54 12.21 -7.99
N VAL A 7 -5.32 11.16 -8.79
CA VAL A 7 -4.05 10.41 -8.80
C VAL A 7 -2.88 11.31 -9.18
N TYR A 8 -3.01 12.09 -10.26
CA TYR A 8 -1.96 13.00 -10.72
C TYR A 8 -1.59 14.03 -9.65
N TYR A 9 -2.57 14.77 -9.11
CA TYR A 9 -2.31 15.80 -8.11
C TYR A 9 -1.73 15.23 -6.82
N THR A 10 -2.23 14.09 -6.34
CA THR A 10 -1.69 13.51 -5.10
C THR A 10 -0.28 12.97 -5.26
N ASN A 11 0.05 12.33 -6.38
CA ASN A 11 1.42 11.89 -6.63
C ASN A 11 2.36 13.08 -6.83
N LEU A 12 1.95 14.10 -7.60
CA LEU A 12 2.76 15.31 -7.81
C LEU A 12 3.01 16.07 -6.50
N LEU A 13 1.96 16.31 -5.71
CA LEU A 13 2.11 17.00 -4.42
C LEU A 13 2.93 16.18 -3.43
N SER A 14 2.95 14.84 -3.55
CA SER A 14 3.77 13.97 -2.68
C SER A 14 5.28 14.09 -2.94
N CYS A 15 5.70 14.59 -4.11
CA CYS A 15 7.12 14.79 -4.41
C CYS A 15 7.79 15.75 -3.41
N LEU A 16 7.10 16.80 -2.98
CA LEU A 16 7.63 17.78 -2.03
C LEU A 16 7.89 17.21 -0.62
N PRO A 17 6.92 16.58 0.08
CA PRO A 17 7.19 15.96 1.36
C PRO A 17 8.18 14.80 1.24
N VAL A 18 8.17 14.02 0.15
CA VAL A 18 9.18 12.98 -0.06
C VAL A 18 10.59 13.57 -0.18
N ALA A 19 10.76 14.66 -0.95
CA ALA A 19 12.04 15.35 -1.04
C ALA A 19 12.50 15.81 0.35
N ILE A 20 11.64 16.49 1.12
CA ILE A 20 11.95 16.95 2.48
C ILE A 20 12.38 15.78 3.37
N MET A 21 11.67 14.64 3.31
CA MET A 21 12.00 13.44 4.09
C MET A 21 13.38 12.88 3.70
N VAL A 22 13.70 12.82 2.42
CA VAL A 22 15.03 12.39 1.94
C VAL A 22 16.15 13.25 2.54
N PHE A 23 15.98 14.58 2.55
CA PHE A 23 16.93 15.49 3.20
C PHE A 23 17.00 15.27 4.72
N ALA A 24 15.84 15.10 5.37
CA ALA A 24 15.76 14.97 6.82
C ALA A 24 16.38 13.66 7.36
N PHE A 25 16.24 12.55 6.62
CA PHE A 25 16.78 11.24 7.01
C PHE A 25 18.20 10.98 6.50
N GLY A 26 18.76 11.87 5.65
CA GLY A 26 20.12 11.71 5.13
C GLY A 26 20.25 10.65 4.03
N GLU A 27 19.15 10.24 3.40
CA GLU A 27 19.10 9.19 2.36
C GLU A 27 19.63 9.67 0.98
N GLN A 28 20.37 10.77 0.97
CA GLN A 28 20.86 11.40 -0.26
C GLN A 28 21.93 10.57 -0.94
N ASP A 29 22.83 9.98 -0.15
CA ASP A 29 23.94 9.18 -0.66
C ASP A 29 23.47 7.85 -1.25
N VAL A 30 22.36 7.30 -0.74
CA VAL A 30 21.71 6.10 -1.29
C VAL A 30 21.09 6.41 -2.65
N ILE A 31 20.32 7.50 -2.76
CA ILE A 31 19.67 7.90 -4.02
C ILE A 31 20.70 8.29 -5.09
N LEU A 32 21.77 8.99 -4.68
CA LEU A 32 22.85 9.40 -5.57
C LEU A 32 23.85 8.27 -5.86
N ALA A 33 23.62 7.06 -5.32
CA ALA A 33 24.51 5.91 -5.46
C ALA A 33 25.97 6.23 -5.06
N ARG A 34 26.15 7.07 -4.04
CA ARG A 34 27.46 7.48 -3.48
C ARG A 34 27.93 6.58 -2.34
N ASP A 35 27.04 5.75 -1.80
CA ASP A 35 27.33 4.82 -0.70
C ASP A 35 28.18 3.60 -1.13
N GLY A 36 28.36 3.38 -2.44
CA GLY A 36 29.11 2.25 -3.02
C GLY A 36 28.41 0.89 -2.86
N ALA A 37 27.26 0.84 -2.18
CA ALA A 37 26.46 -0.37 -1.96
C ALA A 37 25.28 -0.44 -2.94
N HIS A 38 24.69 0.71 -3.29
CA HIS A 38 23.60 0.79 -4.25
C HIS A 38 24.10 1.32 -5.59
N SER A 39 23.63 0.70 -6.67
CA SER A 39 23.93 1.15 -8.03
C SER A 39 22.66 1.14 -8.86
N TRP A 40 22.59 2.08 -9.81
CA TRP A 40 21.52 2.16 -10.82
C TRP A 40 21.70 1.07 -11.89
N SER A 41 21.63 -0.19 -11.45
CA SER A 41 21.65 -1.35 -12.34
C SER A 41 20.32 -1.48 -13.09
N PHE A 42 20.35 -2.09 -14.27
CA PHE A 42 19.16 -2.36 -15.07
C PHE A 42 18.05 -3.07 -14.27
N HIS A 43 18.43 -4.05 -13.44
CA HIS A 43 17.48 -4.78 -12.60
C HIS A 43 16.82 -3.88 -11.54
N ALA A 44 17.59 -2.95 -10.95
CA ALA A 44 17.08 -2.02 -9.95
C ALA A 44 16.09 -1.03 -10.59
N VAL A 45 16.43 -0.48 -11.76
CA VAL A 45 15.55 0.40 -12.51
C VAL A 45 14.28 -0.33 -12.95
N ALA A 46 14.40 -1.56 -13.46
CA ALA A 46 13.25 -2.36 -13.86
C ALA A 46 12.32 -2.65 -12.67
N ALA A 47 12.87 -3.05 -11.51
CA ALA A 47 12.08 -3.26 -10.29
C ALA A 47 11.39 -1.98 -9.82
N LEU A 48 12.07 -0.83 -9.93
CA LEU A 48 11.51 0.48 -9.59
C LEU A 48 10.38 0.89 -10.55
N LEU A 49 10.53 0.66 -11.85
CA LEU A 49 9.45 0.93 -12.81
C LEU A 49 8.22 0.06 -12.54
N VAL A 50 8.41 -1.24 -12.26
CA VAL A 50 7.32 -2.14 -11.91
C VAL A 50 6.63 -1.69 -10.62
N SER A 51 7.38 -1.27 -9.60
CA SER A 51 6.80 -0.77 -8.36
C SER A 51 6.04 0.55 -8.57
N CYS A 52 6.52 1.44 -9.42
CA CYS A 52 5.79 2.65 -9.82
C CYS A 52 4.46 2.32 -10.51
N LEU A 53 4.45 1.38 -11.47
CA LEU A 53 3.23 0.95 -12.14
C LEU A 53 2.21 0.36 -11.15
N ALA A 54 2.68 -0.48 -10.22
CA ALA A 54 1.84 -1.01 -9.14
C ALA A 54 1.30 0.12 -8.22
N GLY A 55 2.12 1.12 -7.91
CA GLY A 55 1.73 2.28 -7.10
C GLY A 55 0.66 3.15 -7.77
N ILE A 56 0.75 3.35 -9.09
CA ILE A 56 -0.27 4.05 -9.88
C ILE A 56 -1.58 3.27 -9.85
N ALA A 57 -1.53 1.96 -10.09
CA ALA A 57 -2.70 1.09 -10.05
C ALA A 57 -3.38 1.09 -8.67
N MET A 58 -2.58 1.04 -7.59
CA MET A 58 -3.07 1.12 -6.21
C MET A 58 -3.72 2.48 -5.93
N SER A 59 -3.07 3.59 -6.31
CA SER A 59 -3.61 4.94 -6.12
C SER A 59 -4.96 5.11 -6.84
N TYR A 60 -5.04 4.67 -8.10
CA TYR A 60 -6.27 4.76 -8.88
C TYR A 60 -7.40 3.93 -8.26
N SER A 61 -7.10 2.68 -7.88
CA SER A 61 -8.06 1.77 -7.26
C SER A 61 -8.56 2.31 -5.91
N ALA A 62 -7.69 2.94 -5.13
CA ALA A 62 -8.06 3.56 -3.85
C ALA A 62 -9.05 4.71 -4.03
N PHE A 63 -8.85 5.57 -5.03
CA PHE A 63 -9.79 6.66 -5.33
C PHE A 63 -11.12 6.17 -5.91
N LEU A 64 -11.09 5.11 -6.73
CA LEU A 64 -12.30 4.44 -7.18
C LEU A 64 -13.09 3.88 -6.00
N LEU A 65 -12.43 3.14 -5.11
CA LEU A 65 -13.08 2.55 -3.93
C LEU A 65 -13.69 3.65 -3.05
N ARG A 66 -12.94 4.73 -2.76
CA ARG A 66 -13.43 5.88 -2.00
C ARG A 66 -14.66 6.57 -2.61
N ALA A 67 -14.87 6.45 -3.92
CA ALA A 67 -16.05 7.00 -4.57
C ALA A 67 -17.30 6.12 -4.40
N LEU A 68 -17.11 4.83 -4.05
CA LEU A 68 -18.19 3.84 -3.96
C LEU A 68 -18.58 3.52 -2.51
N VAL A 69 -17.64 3.63 -1.57
CA VAL A 69 -17.84 3.19 -0.18
C VAL A 69 -17.62 4.31 0.84
N SER A 70 -18.18 4.14 2.04
CA SER A 70 -17.93 5.09 3.14
C SER A 70 -16.48 5.07 3.61
N ALA A 71 -16.06 6.13 4.32
CA ALA A 71 -14.73 6.22 4.91
C ALA A 71 -14.40 5.02 5.82
N THR A 72 -15.37 4.54 6.61
CA THR A 72 -15.21 3.36 7.48
C THR A 72 -15.06 2.08 6.68
N SER A 73 -15.84 1.91 5.62
CA SER A 73 -15.73 0.71 4.76
C SER A 73 -14.38 0.67 4.06
N PHE A 74 -13.87 1.83 3.63
CA PHE A 74 -12.54 1.94 3.04
C PHE A 74 -11.43 1.50 4.02
N THR A 75 -11.52 1.88 5.30
CA THR A 75 -10.53 1.44 6.30
C THR A 75 -10.63 -0.05 6.60
N VAL A 76 -11.84 -0.61 6.67
CA VAL A 76 -12.06 -2.07 6.82
C VAL A 76 -11.41 -2.84 5.68
N VAL A 77 -11.64 -2.43 4.42
CA VAL A 77 -11.02 -3.06 3.24
C VAL A 77 -9.48 -2.98 3.32
N GLY A 78 -8.93 -1.85 3.76
CA GLY A 78 -7.49 -1.68 3.96
C GLY A 78 -6.90 -2.64 5.00
N ILE A 79 -7.61 -2.86 6.12
CA ILE A 79 -7.20 -3.84 7.14
C ILE A 79 -7.29 -5.27 6.59
N MET A 80 -8.35 -5.60 5.86
CA MET A 80 -8.51 -6.92 5.22
C MET A 80 -7.38 -7.24 4.24
N CYS A 81 -6.98 -6.26 3.42
CA CYS A 81 -5.87 -6.40 2.49
C CYS A 81 -4.56 -6.74 3.22
N LYS A 82 -4.23 -6.03 4.31
CA LYS A 82 -3.04 -6.32 5.13
C LYS A 82 -3.05 -7.73 5.72
N ILE A 83 -4.19 -8.15 6.27
CA ILE A 83 -4.34 -9.49 6.86
C ILE A 83 -4.19 -10.58 5.79
N ALA A 84 -4.79 -10.38 4.62
CA ALA A 84 -4.65 -11.31 3.50
C ALA A 84 -3.19 -11.47 3.08
N THR A 85 -2.40 -10.39 3.01
CA THR A 85 -0.98 -10.47 2.70
C THR A 85 -0.20 -11.29 3.73
N VAL A 86 -0.52 -11.17 5.02
CA VAL A 86 0.10 -11.98 6.08
C VAL A 86 -0.25 -13.46 5.91
N VAL A 87 -1.51 -13.77 5.63
CA VAL A 87 -1.95 -15.16 5.38
C VAL A 87 -1.23 -15.75 4.17
N ILE A 88 -1.18 -15.03 3.04
CA ILE A 88 -0.46 -15.46 1.84
C ILE A 88 1.03 -15.69 2.14
N ASN A 89 1.66 -14.78 2.88
CA ASN A 89 3.05 -14.92 3.28
C ASN A 89 3.30 -16.20 4.09
N CYS A 90 2.40 -16.53 5.04
CA CYS A 90 2.49 -17.79 5.80
C CYS A 90 2.22 -19.04 4.95
N LEU A 91 1.46 -18.94 3.85
CA LEU A 91 1.22 -20.05 2.93
C LEU A 91 2.41 -20.30 1.98
N ILE A 92 3.15 -19.25 1.62
CA ILE A 92 4.28 -19.33 0.68
C ILE A 92 5.60 -19.63 1.39
N TRP A 93 5.81 -19.11 2.61
CA TRP A 93 7.06 -19.28 3.36
C TRP A 93 6.87 -20.11 4.63
N ASP A 94 7.79 -21.05 4.88
CA ASP A 94 7.84 -21.92 6.08
C ASP A 94 8.13 -21.19 7.41
N LYS A 95 8.12 -19.85 7.44
CA LYS A 95 8.12 -19.10 8.72
C LYS A 95 6.69 -19.06 9.26
N HIS A 96 6.34 -20.11 9.99
CA HIS A 96 5.04 -20.31 10.58
C HIS A 96 4.77 -19.24 11.65
N ALA A 97 3.78 -18.37 11.40
CA ALA A 97 3.14 -17.61 12.47
C ALA A 97 2.56 -18.61 13.48
N THR A 98 2.51 -18.23 14.77
CA THR A 98 1.93 -19.12 15.78
C THR A 98 0.52 -19.56 15.36
N PRO A 99 0.12 -20.82 15.59
CA PRO A 99 -1.20 -21.32 15.19
C PRO A 99 -2.36 -20.45 15.71
N MET A 100 -2.19 -19.89 16.92
CA MET A 100 -3.12 -18.93 17.51
C MET A 100 -3.21 -17.62 16.73
N GLY A 101 -2.09 -17.11 16.21
CA GLY A 101 -2.06 -15.95 15.33
C GLY A 101 -2.79 -16.20 14.01
N LEU A 102 -2.65 -17.40 13.43
CA LEU A 102 -3.37 -17.76 12.21
C LEU A 102 -4.89 -17.83 12.41
N VAL A 103 -5.33 -18.36 13.56
CA VAL A 103 -6.76 -18.36 13.94
C VAL A 103 -7.28 -16.95 14.18
N ALA A 104 -6.51 -16.08 14.84
CA ALA A 104 -6.91 -14.68 15.01
C ALA A 104 -7.04 -13.95 13.67
N LEU A 105 -6.10 -14.16 12.74
CA LEU A 105 -6.13 -13.58 11.40
C LEU A 105 -7.34 -14.07 10.59
N SER A 106 -7.68 -15.37 10.68
CA SER A 106 -8.86 -15.91 9.99
C SER A 106 -10.18 -15.36 10.55
N ILE A 107 -10.28 -15.20 11.88
CA ILE A 107 -11.42 -14.52 12.52
C ILE A 107 -11.54 -13.08 12.03
N CYS A 108 -10.45 -12.33 11.99
CA CYS A 108 -10.48 -10.95 11.49
C CYS A 108 -10.92 -10.88 10.02
N LEU A 109 -10.43 -11.79 9.17
CA LEU A 109 -10.82 -11.87 7.76
C LEU A 109 -12.33 -12.16 7.61
N ALA A 110 -12.86 -13.09 8.40
CA ALA A 110 -14.28 -13.44 8.42
C ALA A 110 -15.15 -12.28 8.96
N ALA A 111 -14.71 -11.59 10.01
CA ALA A 111 -15.43 -10.44 10.54
C ALA A 111 -15.48 -9.28 9.54
N GLY A 112 -14.39 -9.03 8.81
CA GLY A 112 -14.38 -7.99 7.77
C GLY A 112 -15.15 -8.37 6.51
N SER A 113 -15.22 -9.65 6.14
CA SER A 113 -16.07 -10.08 5.03
C SER A 113 -17.56 -10.02 5.36
N ALA A 114 -17.92 -10.22 6.65
CA ALA A 114 -19.27 -10.02 7.16
C ALA A 114 -19.64 -8.54 7.37
N TYR A 115 -18.69 -7.61 7.24
CA TYR A 115 -18.94 -6.18 7.43
C TYR A 115 -19.95 -5.65 6.40
N LYS A 116 -21.01 -5.02 6.91
CA LYS A 116 -22.03 -4.31 6.10
C LYS A 116 -21.94 -2.82 6.41
N GLN A 117 -21.85 -2.02 5.35
CA GLN A 117 -21.85 -0.57 5.48
C GLN A 117 -23.19 -0.09 6.08
N ALA A 118 -23.13 0.76 7.10
CA ALA A 118 -24.31 1.40 7.68
C ALA A 118 -24.98 2.35 6.66
N PRO A 119 -26.32 2.44 6.64
CA PRO A 119 -27.04 3.31 5.72
C PRO A 119 -26.62 4.78 5.90
N TYR A 120 -26.44 5.50 4.79
CA TYR A 120 -26.17 6.93 4.83
C TYR A 120 -27.37 7.63 5.50
N ARG A 121 -27.12 8.44 6.54
CA ARG A 121 -28.17 9.26 7.15
C ARG A 121 -28.62 10.27 6.10
N SER A 122 -29.91 10.22 5.75
CA SER A 122 -30.60 11.18 4.87
C SER A 122 -30.62 12.58 5.48
#